data_AF-A0A351EMA9-F1
#
_entry.id   AF-A0A351EMA9-F1
#
_cell.length_a   1.000
_cell.length_b   1.000
_cell.length_c   1.000
_cell.angle_alpha   90.00
_cell.angle_beta   90.00
_cell.angle_gamma   90.00
#
_symmetry.space_group_name_H-M   'P 1'
#
loop_
_entity.id
_entity.type
_entity.pdbx_description
1 polymer ?
#
loop_
_entity_poly.entity_id
_entity_poly.type
_entity_poly.pdbx_seq_one_letter_code
_entity_poly.pdbx_strand_id
1 'polypeptide(L)'
;MTTAKFHLHPVHHVGPVDSRIFGGFLEHMGRAVYEGVYDPESVHADEYGCRADVLAALAALDFSVMRYPGGNFVSNYHWRDGIGPIADRPTRRELAWGTIEPNTFGTDEFLGLCGRI
;
A
#
# COMPACT_ATOMS: atom_id res chain seq x y z
N MET A 1 23.00 -38.11 7.37
CA MET A 1 21.76 -37.44 6.93
C MET A 1 20.71 -37.64 8.00
N THR A 2 20.07 -36.58 8.46
CA THR A 2 19.01 -36.64 9.46
C THR A 2 17.66 -36.78 8.76
N THR A 3 16.84 -37.71 9.23
CA THR A 3 15.50 -37.95 8.66
C THR A 3 14.45 -37.16 9.45
N ALA A 4 13.56 -36.45 8.76
CA ALA A 4 12.39 -35.81 9.35
C ALA A 4 11.11 -36.59 8.98
N LYS A 5 10.11 -36.58 9.87
CA LYS A 5 8.81 -37.23 9.67
C LYS A 5 7.67 -36.27 9.99
N PHE A 6 6.66 -36.20 9.12
CA PHE A 6 5.46 -35.40 9.30
C PHE A 6 4.21 -36.30 9.34
N HIS A 7 3.24 -35.93 10.16
CA HIS A 7 1.94 -36.60 10.27
C HIS A 7 0.83 -35.56 10.07
N LEU A 8 0.05 -35.70 9.00
CA LEU A 8 -1.09 -34.82 8.71
C LEU A 8 -2.38 -35.61 8.85
N HIS A 9 -3.33 -35.09 9.64
CA HIS A 9 -4.65 -35.70 9.81
C HIS A 9 -5.73 -34.63 9.63
N PRO A 10 -6.70 -34.80 8.71
CA PRO A 10 -7.64 -33.75 8.31
C PRO A 10 -8.66 -33.35 9.38
N VAL A 11 -8.65 -33.97 10.57
CA VAL A 11 -9.56 -33.67 11.69
C VAL A 11 -8.84 -32.97 12.85
N HIS A 12 -7.51 -32.89 12.80
CA HIS A 12 -6.70 -32.20 13.79
C HIS A 12 -6.49 -30.76 13.33
N HIS A 13 -7.40 -29.87 13.73
CA HIS A 13 -7.33 -28.45 13.42
C HIS A 13 -6.79 -27.64 14.61
N VAL A 14 -5.97 -26.63 14.33
CA VAL A 14 -5.54 -25.63 15.33
C VAL A 14 -6.60 -24.54 15.50
N GLY A 15 -7.14 -24.03 14.38
CA GLY A 15 -8.15 -22.98 14.33
C GLY A 15 -8.38 -22.52 12.89
N PRO A 16 -9.37 -21.65 12.65
CA PRO A 16 -9.58 -21.05 11.33
C PRO A 16 -8.40 -20.15 10.95
N VAL A 17 -8.09 -20.11 9.65
CA VAL A 17 -7.12 -19.18 9.10
C VAL A 17 -7.85 -17.87 8.78
N ASP A 18 -7.52 -16.80 9.50
CA ASP A 18 -8.06 -15.47 9.24
C ASP A 18 -7.42 -14.91 7.97
N SER A 19 -8.22 -14.49 6.98
CA SER A 19 -7.69 -13.99 5.71
C SER A 19 -6.81 -12.76 5.89
N ARG A 20 -6.97 -11.99 6.98
CA ARG A 20 -6.19 -10.77 7.28
C ARG A 20 -4.71 -11.03 7.55
N ILE A 21 -4.29 -12.28 7.71
CA ILE A 21 -2.85 -12.61 7.75
C ILE A 21 -2.18 -12.47 6.38
N PHE A 22 -2.97 -12.48 5.29
CA PHE A 22 -2.53 -12.24 3.92
C PHE A 22 -2.66 -10.75 3.55
N GLY A 23 -2.34 -9.86 4.49
CA GLY A 23 -2.39 -8.41 4.28
C GLY A 23 -1.14 -7.86 3.59
N GLY A 24 -1.28 -6.66 3.04
CA GLY A 24 -0.20 -5.84 2.48
C GLY A 24 0.12 -4.61 3.34
N PHE A 25 1.18 -3.91 2.97
CA PHE A 25 1.58 -2.65 3.59
C PHE A 25 2.14 -1.68 2.54
N LEU A 26 1.52 -0.50 2.44
CA LEU A 26 1.94 0.60 1.57
C LEU A 26 2.30 1.82 2.43
N GLU A 27 3.57 2.24 2.35
CA GLU A 27 4.08 3.42 3.03
C GLU A 27 4.49 4.49 2.01
N HIS A 28 4.35 5.76 2.38
CA HIS A 28 5.04 6.87 1.72
C HIS A 28 6.56 6.79 2.00
N MET A 29 7.22 5.81 1.38
CA MET A 29 8.65 5.53 1.52
C MET A 29 9.25 5.21 0.14
N GLY A 30 10.29 5.95 -0.23
CA GLY A 30 10.99 5.75 -1.50
C GLY A 30 10.02 5.81 -2.68
N ARG A 31 9.94 4.72 -3.46
CA ARG A 31 9.10 4.61 -4.65
C ARG A 31 7.87 3.71 -4.48
N ALA A 32 7.43 3.49 -3.25
CA ALA A 32 6.28 2.62 -3.00
C ALA A 32 4.97 3.24 -3.51
N VAL A 33 4.73 4.52 -3.17
CA VAL A 33 3.61 5.30 -3.69
C VAL A 33 4.00 5.94 -5.02
N TYR A 34 4.84 6.99 -4.98
CA TYR A 34 5.28 7.72 -6.16
C TYR A 34 6.25 6.89 -7.02
N GLU A 35 6.09 6.91 -8.35
CA GLU A 35 6.82 6.07 -9.32
C GLU A 35 6.53 4.54 -9.18
N GLY A 36 5.72 4.16 -8.19
CA GLY A 36 5.31 2.79 -7.89
C GLY A 36 3.85 2.58 -8.25
N VAL A 37 3.00 2.59 -7.22
CA VAL A 37 1.54 2.46 -7.38
C VAL A 37 0.94 3.66 -8.11
N TYR A 38 1.47 4.86 -7.88
CA TYR A 38 0.98 6.12 -8.42
C TYR A 38 2.09 6.83 -9.20
N ASP A 39 1.86 6.99 -10.50
CA ASP A 39 2.76 7.67 -11.44
C ASP A 39 1.95 8.20 -12.63
N PRO A 40 1.35 9.40 -12.52
CA PRO A 40 0.46 9.96 -13.55
C PRO A 40 1.11 10.16 -14.92
N GLU A 41 2.44 10.29 -14.96
CA GLU A 41 3.20 10.49 -16.22
C GLU A 41 3.57 9.16 -16.89
N SER A 42 3.28 8.03 -16.24
CA SER A 42 3.56 6.71 -16.78
C SER A 42 2.69 6.39 -17.99
N VAL A 43 3.25 5.70 -18.99
CA VAL A 43 2.49 5.11 -20.10
C VAL A 43 1.49 4.03 -19.64
N HIS A 44 1.64 3.55 -18.40
CA HIS A 44 0.75 2.58 -17.77
C HIS A 44 -0.25 3.22 -16.79
N ALA A 45 -0.27 4.55 -16.66
CA ALA A 45 -1.19 5.25 -15.78
C ALA A 45 -2.64 5.07 -16.25
N ASP A 46 -3.52 4.75 -15.31
CA ASP A 46 -4.97 4.82 -15.48
C ASP A 46 -5.50 6.26 -15.31
N GLU A 47 -6.81 6.43 -15.42
CA GLU A 47 -7.48 7.73 -15.27
C GLU A 47 -7.33 8.38 -13.88
N TYR A 48 -6.87 7.62 -12.88
CA TYR A 48 -6.56 8.09 -11.53
C TYR A 48 -5.06 8.30 -11.30
N GLY A 49 -4.22 8.17 -12.33
CA GLY A 49 -2.77 8.27 -12.24
C GLY A 49 -2.10 7.05 -11.58
N CYS A 50 -2.85 5.98 -11.33
CA CYS A 50 -2.30 4.73 -10.78
C CYS A 50 -1.81 3.83 -11.91
N ARG A 51 -0.70 3.11 -11.69
CA ARG A 51 -0.13 2.23 -12.70
C ARG A 51 -0.91 0.93 -12.84
N ALA A 52 -1.67 0.78 -13.92
CA ALA A 52 -2.55 -0.36 -14.16
C ALA A 52 -1.81 -1.72 -14.19
N ASP A 53 -0.57 -1.73 -14.65
CA ASP A 53 0.27 -2.94 -14.67
C ASP A 53 0.72 -3.37 -13.25
N VAL A 54 0.99 -2.40 -12.38
CA VAL A 54 1.24 -2.66 -10.94
C VAL A 54 -0.04 -3.14 -10.26
N LEU A 55 -1.18 -2.50 -10.52
CA LEU A 55 -2.45 -2.89 -9.93
C LEU A 55 -2.85 -4.31 -10.33
N ALA A 56 -2.64 -4.70 -11.59
CA ALA A 56 -2.88 -6.07 -12.05
C ALA A 56 -2.01 -7.10 -11.32
N ALA A 57 -0.74 -6.78 -11.08
CA ALA A 57 0.16 -7.64 -10.31
C ALA A 57 -0.26 -7.74 -8.84
N LEU A 58 -0.69 -6.64 -8.23
CA LEU A 58 -1.19 -6.61 -6.86
C LEU A 58 -2.49 -7.40 -6.71
N ALA A 59 -3.45 -7.24 -7.63
CA ALA A 59 -4.72 -7.97 -7.61
C ALA A 59 -4.52 -9.49 -7.66
N ALA A 60 -3.48 -9.98 -8.36
CA ALA A 60 -3.15 -11.40 -8.41
C ALA A 60 -2.68 -11.99 -7.06
N LEU A 61 -2.31 -11.15 -6.08
CA LEU A 61 -1.90 -11.58 -4.75
C LEU A 61 -3.08 -11.81 -3.79
N ASP A 62 -4.28 -11.34 -4.12
CA ASP A 62 -5.51 -11.50 -3.32
C ASP A 62 -5.31 -11.07 -1.85
N PHE A 63 -4.69 -9.90 -1.63
CA PHE A 63 -4.50 -9.39 -0.27
C PHE A 63 -5.84 -8.92 0.33
N SER A 64 -6.04 -9.24 1.60
CA SER A 64 -7.33 -9.01 2.28
C SER A 64 -7.43 -7.68 3.01
N VAL A 65 -6.29 -7.04 3.27
CA VAL A 65 -6.18 -5.76 3.99
C VAL A 65 -4.89 -5.07 3.60
N MET A 66 -4.89 -3.74 3.52
CA MET A 66 -3.71 -2.94 3.27
C MET A 66 -3.49 -1.96 4.43
N ARG A 67 -2.30 -2.02 5.05
CA ARG A 67 -1.87 -0.98 5.99
C ARG A 67 -1.40 0.25 5.22
N TYR A 68 -1.75 1.44 5.68
CA TYR A 68 -1.43 2.76 5.11
C TYR A 68 -1.60 3.84 6.20
N PRO A 69 -0.95 5.03 6.16
CA PRO A 69 0.01 5.55 5.19
C PRO A 69 1.47 5.20 5.48
N GLY A 70 1.73 4.33 6.45
CA GLY A 70 3.12 4.03 6.75
C GLY A 70 3.44 3.23 7.99
N GLY A 71 4.70 3.42 8.37
CA GLY A 71 5.41 2.96 9.54
C GLY A 71 5.97 4.20 10.21
N ASN A 72 7.20 4.60 9.85
CA ASN A 72 7.80 5.78 10.43
C ASN A 72 7.16 7.08 9.89
N PHE A 73 6.76 7.09 8.60
CA PHE A 73 6.15 8.24 7.92
C PHE A 73 4.99 8.86 8.71
N VAL A 74 4.09 8.02 9.21
CA VAL A 74 2.85 8.48 9.86
C VAL A 74 3.12 9.25 11.17
N SER A 75 4.31 9.11 11.75
CA SER A 75 4.64 9.73 13.04
C SER A 75 4.74 11.25 12.98
N ASN A 76 4.96 11.83 11.78
CA ASN A 76 4.96 13.27 11.55
C ASN A 76 4.05 13.67 10.37
N TYR A 77 3.12 12.80 10.00
CA TYR A 77 2.18 13.05 8.90
C TYR A 77 0.92 13.75 9.41
N HIS A 78 0.55 14.86 8.77
CA HIS A 78 -0.72 15.54 9.00
C HIS A 78 -1.69 15.16 7.88
N TRP A 79 -2.62 14.24 8.14
CA TRP A 79 -3.53 13.71 7.11
C TRP A 79 -4.33 14.77 6.32
N ARG A 80 -4.57 15.94 6.94
CA ARG A 80 -5.25 17.07 6.28
C ARG A 80 -4.44 17.66 5.12
N ASP A 81 -3.12 17.50 5.13
CA ASP A 81 -2.25 17.92 4.06
C ASP A 81 -2.45 17.05 2.79
N GLY A 82 -3.02 15.85 2.91
CA GLY A 82 -3.27 14.91 1.82
C GLY A 82 -4.73 14.77 1.39
N ILE A 83 -5.58 15.77 1.65
CA ILE A 83 -6.99 15.79 1.20
C ILE A 83 -7.35 17.14 0.58
N GLY A 84 -8.50 17.21 -0.10
CA GLY A 84 -8.96 18.41 -0.80
C GLY A 84 -8.28 18.59 -2.16
N PRO A 85 -8.48 19.75 -2.83
CA PRO A 85 -7.89 20.01 -4.15
C PRO A 85 -6.37 19.88 -4.13
N ILE A 86 -5.79 19.08 -5.04
CA ILE A 86 -4.35 18.79 -5.08
C ILE A 86 -3.51 20.09 -5.13
N ALA A 87 -3.98 21.11 -5.85
CA ALA A 87 -3.29 22.39 -5.99
C ALA A 87 -3.13 23.16 -4.66
N ASP A 88 -3.97 22.88 -3.67
CA ASP A 88 -3.95 23.52 -2.35
C ASP A 88 -3.18 22.69 -1.30
N ARG A 89 -2.78 21.47 -1.64
CA ARG A 89 -2.09 20.55 -0.72
C ARG A 89 -0.62 20.99 -0.54
N PRO A 90 -0.13 21.12 0.71
CA PRO A 90 1.22 21.59 0.95
C PRO A 90 2.25 20.49 0.70
N THR A 91 3.36 20.85 0.07
CA THR A 91 4.56 20.00 0.08
C THR A 91 5.26 20.07 1.44
N ARG A 92 5.66 18.92 1.99
CA ARG A 92 6.30 18.81 3.31
C ARG A 92 7.67 18.16 3.23
N ARG A 93 8.56 18.53 4.14
CA ARG A 93 9.76 17.75 4.42
C ARG A 93 9.34 16.53 5.24
N GLU A 94 9.60 15.34 4.72
CA GLU A 94 9.37 14.09 5.42
C GLU A 94 10.66 13.73 6.18
N LEU A 95 10.54 13.47 7.48
CA LEU A 95 11.67 13.37 8.40
C LEU A 95 12.19 11.94 8.58
N ALA A 96 11.33 10.92 8.42
CA ALA A 96 11.71 9.52 8.59
C ALA A 96 12.68 9.05 7.50
N TRP A 97 12.48 9.49 6.27
CA TRP A 97 13.20 9.06 5.07
C TRP A 97 14.04 10.18 4.45
N GLY A 98 13.95 11.41 4.98
CA GLY A 98 14.71 12.55 4.48
C GLY A 98 14.32 12.94 3.06
N THR A 99 13.05 12.76 2.70
CA THR A 99 12.48 13.05 1.37
C THR A 99 11.57 14.27 1.41
N ILE A 100 11.01 14.62 0.26
CA ILE A 100 9.96 15.63 0.13
C ILE A 100 8.66 14.88 -0.18
N GLU A 101 7.63 15.13 0.62
CA GLU A 101 6.29 14.59 0.44
C GLU A 101 5.41 15.63 -0.26
N PRO A 102 5.04 15.45 -1.54
CA PRO A 102 4.22 16.41 -2.27
C PRO A 102 2.73 16.37 -1.86
N ASN A 103 2.27 15.31 -1.19
CA ASN A 103 0.88 15.08 -0.80
C ASN A 103 -0.11 15.00 -1.97
N THR A 104 0.37 14.70 -3.18
CA THR A 104 -0.51 14.51 -4.36
C THR A 104 -1.26 13.18 -4.32
N PHE A 105 -0.81 12.24 -3.49
CA PHE A 105 -1.54 11.02 -3.14
C PHE A 105 -1.79 11.00 -1.63
N GLY A 106 -3.04 10.92 -1.20
CA GLY A 106 -3.41 10.92 0.21
C GLY A 106 -4.61 10.04 0.51
N THR A 107 -5.45 10.46 1.46
CA THR A 107 -6.49 9.57 2.01
C THR A 107 -7.54 9.21 0.95
N ASP A 108 -8.00 10.20 0.18
CA ASP A 108 -9.05 9.99 -0.83
C ASP A 108 -8.53 9.11 -1.98
N GLU A 109 -7.31 9.35 -2.45
CA GLU A 109 -6.69 8.55 -3.51
C GLU A 109 -6.42 7.11 -3.04
N PHE A 110 -5.97 6.91 -1.80
CA PHE A 110 -5.76 5.58 -1.23
C PHE A 110 -7.07 4.80 -1.08
N LEU A 111 -8.14 5.43 -0.59
CA LEU A 111 -9.45 4.77 -0.49
C LEU A 111 -10.03 4.46 -1.87
N GLY A 112 -9.87 5.36 -2.83
CA GLY A 112 -10.24 5.13 -4.23
C GLY A 112 -9.45 4.00 -4.87
N LEU A 113 -8.18 3.84 -4.51
CA LEU A 113 -7.36 2.69 -4.90
C LEU A 113 -7.91 1.39 -4.29
N CYS A 114 -8.18 1.35 -2.98
CA CYS A 114 -8.74 0.17 -2.31
C CYS A 114 -10.09 -0.28 -2.86
N GLY A 115 -10.89 0.62 -3.44
CA GLY A 115 -12.15 0.25 -4.10
C GLY A 115 -11.97 -0.41 -5.47
N ARG A 116 -10.76 -0.40 -6.04
CA ARG A 116 -10.46 -0.87 -7.40
C ARG A 116 -9.55 -2.10 -7.43
N ILE A 117 -8.94 -2.46 -6.30
CA ILE A 117 -8.01 -3.60 -6.17
C ILE A 117 -8.54 -4.65 -5.20
#